data_AF-A0AAD9V7X2-F1
#
_entry.id   AF-A0AAD9V7X2-F1
#
_cell.length_a   1.000
_cell.length_b   1.000
_cell.length_c   1.000
_cell.angle_alpha   90.00
_cell.angle_beta   90.00
_cell.angle_gamma   90.00
#
_symmetry.space_group_name_H-M   'P 1'
#
loop_
_entity.id
_entity.type
_entity.pdbx_description
1 polymer ?
#
loop_
_entity_poly.entity_id
_entity_poly.type
_entity_poly.pdbx_seq_one_letter_code
_entity_poly.pdbx_strand_id
1 'polypeptide(L)'
;MSVCNIRFIKKGNFNLIQRKYLWPVVNNDYLTQQKEILQLFGGHPLMFAGNGRCDSPGQNAKYGTYSLIEVTTKTIVDFSLVQVSEIANSNCMEKEGLRRCLDMLEQDGQLIDMLATHRHVQVAAMVRNDKTNIKHRFDPWHLAKSLRKDLVAASKKKECSYLVSWIASVTNNLWRCAATSDRDQPLCQEKWKSVVYHVAGIHEWSTFQLFSACQHEELKNEQRRNKVCLPIGYPAHSALKEVVWKAKLLKDVSPLVDFIQTGCLEVFHG
;
A
#
# COMPACT_ATOMS: atom_id res chain seq x y z
N MET A 1 35.70 42.27 -32.81
CA MET A 1 35.43 42.06 -31.37
C MET A 1 34.81 40.68 -31.19
N SER A 2 35.60 39.70 -30.73
CA SER A 2 35.07 38.38 -30.37
C SER A 2 34.53 38.48 -28.95
N VAL A 3 33.21 38.51 -28.81
CA VAL A 3 32.54 38.57 -27.51
C VAL A 3 32.49 37.14 -26.95
N CYS A 4 33.28 36.92 -25.90
CA CYS A 4 33.33 35.72 -25.02
C CYS A 4 33.89 34.41 -25.61
N ASN A 5 35.19 34.17 -25.35
CA ASN A 5 35.90 32.92 -25.59
C ASN A 5 35.60 31.85 -24.50
N ILE A 6 34.32 31.54 -24.28
CA ILE A 6 33.90 30.55 -23.27
C ILE A 6 34.05 29.15 -23.88
N ARG A 7 35.00 28.37 -23.36
CA ARG A 7 35.22 26.98 -23.77
C ARG A 7 34.18 26.08 -23.10
N PHE A 8 33.25 25.53 -23.89
CA PHE A 8 32.29 24.54 -23.41
C PHE A 8 32.91 23.15 -23.35
N ILE A 9 32.64 22.41 -22.27
CA ILE A 9 33.00 21.01 -22.14
C ILE A 9 32.14 20.20 -23.13
N LYS A 10 32.76 19.45 -24.05
CA LYS A 10 32.05 18.54 -24.95
C LYS A 10 31.28 17.48 -24.13
N LYS A 11 30.07 17.09 -24.56
CA LYS A 11 29.24 16.07 -23.90
C LYS A 11 30.00 14.78 -23.54
N GLY A 12 30.87 14.31 -24.44
CA GLY A 12 31.72 13.14 -24.19
C GLY A 12 32.69 13.34 -23.01
N ASN A 13 33.37 14.49 -22.97
CA ASN A 13 34.28 14.83 -21.86
C ASN A 13 33.51 15.04 -20.55
N PHE A 14 32.35 15.67 -20.60
CA PHE A 14 31.47 15.84 -19.44
C PHE A 14 31.05 14.48 -18.85
N ASN A 15 30.52 13.58 -19.68
CA ASN A 15 30.12 12.23 -19.25
C ASN A 15 31.31 11.41 -18.74
N LEU A 16 32.49 11.55 -19.35
CA LEU A 16 33.70 10.88 -18.90
C LEU A 16 34.14 11.36 -17.52
N ILE A 17 34.13 12.69 -17.30
CA ILE A 17 34.44 13.29 -15.99
C ILE A 17 33.44 12.80 -14.94
N GLN A 18 32.14 12.81 -15.25
CA GLN A 18 31.13 12.31 -14.31
C GLN A 18 31.36 10.84 -13.96
N ARG A 19 31.57 9.96 -14.95
CA ARG A 19 31.82 8.53 -14.72
C ARG A 19 33.10 8.25 -13.93
N LYS A 20 34.15 9.03 -14.16
CA LYS A 20 35.46 8.76 -13.57
C LYS A 20 35.60 9.34 -12.16
N TYR A 21 34.97 10.48 -11.89
CA TYR A 21 35.20 11.23 -10.65
C TYR A 21 33.93 11.48 -9.84
N LEU A 22 32.84 11.91 -10.48
CA LEU A 22 31.62 12.28 -9.73
C LEU A 22 30.87 11.06 -9.21
N TRP A 23 30.50 10.12 -10.10
CA TRP A 23 29.67 8.97 -9.73
C TRP A 23 30.33 8.05 -8.71
N PRO A 24 31.63 7.75 -8.76
CA PRO A 24 32.28 6.94 -7.72
C PRO A 24 32.20 7.58 -6.33
N VAL A 25 32.37 8.91 -6.24
CA VAL A 25 32.29 9.62 -4.95
C VAL A 25 30.87 9.59 -4.42
N VAL A 26 29.89 9.96 -5.25
CA VAL A 26 28.46 9.91 -4.86
C VAL A 26 28.04 8.50 -4.43
N ASN A 27 28.50 7.47 -5.15
CA ASN A 27 28.18 6.09 -4.82
C ASN A 27 28.86 5.64 -3.52
N ASN A 28 30.11 6.04 -3.27
CA ASN A 28 30.80 5.74 -2.03
C ASN A 28 30.10 6.38 -0.82
N ASP A 29 29.71 7.65 -0.94
CA ASP A 29 29.00 8.37 0.11
C ASP A 29 27.64 7.72 0.38
N TYR A 30 26.90 7.33 -0.67
CA TYR A 30 25.64 6.59 -0.54
C TYR A 30 25.84 5.26 0.20
N LEU A 31 26.80 4.43 -0.24
CA LEU A 31 27.04 3.13 0.40
C LEU A 31 27.49 3.27 1.86
N THR A 32 28.25 4.33 2.17
CA THR A 32 28.67 4.63 3.54
C THR A 32 27.45 4.97 4.40
N GLN A 33 26.60 5.90 3.95
CA GLN A 33 25.38 6.29 4.67
C GLN A 33 24.40 5.12 4.81
N GLN A 34 24.21 4.33 3.75
CA GLN A 34 23.36 3.16 3.78
C GLN A 34 23.85 2.16 4.83
N LYS A 35 25.15 1.88 4.86
CA LYS A 35 25.72 0.97 5.86
C LYS A 35 25.55 1.48 7.29
N GLU A 36 25.75 2.78 7.52
CA GLU A 36 25.51 3.41 8.82
C GLU A 36 24.04 3.24 9.25
N ILE A 37 23.10 3.47 8.34
CA ILE A 37 21.66 3.28 8.60
C ILE A 37 21.36 1.80 8.93
N LEU A 38 21.88 0.86 8.15
CA LEU A 38 21.66 -0.58 8.34
C LEU A 38 22.22 -1.08 9.68
N GLN A 39 23.35 -0.51 10.13
CA GLN A 39 23.92 -0.81 11.45
C GLN A 39 23.01 -0.38 12.60
N LEU A 40 22.24 0.71 12.44
CA LEU A 40 21.28 1.17 13.45
C LEU A 40 20.10 0.22 13.63
N PHE A 41 19.78 -0.58 12.61
CA PHE A 41 18.66 -1.51 12.61
C PHE A 41 19.02 -2.94 13.02
N GLY A 42 20.31 -3.22 13.19
CA GLY A 42 20.81 -4.57 13.45
C GLY A 42 20.16 -5.25 14.67
N GLY A 43 19.75 -6.51 14.49
CA GLY A 43 19.28 -7.38 15.57
C GLY A 43 17.81 -7.21 15.96
N HIS A 44 17.01 -6.41 15.24
CA HIS A 44 15.58 -6.27 15.49
C HIS A 44 14.77 -6.65 14.24
N PRO A 45 13.58 -7.26 14.39
CA PRO A 45 12.70 -7.50 13.26
C PRO A 45 12.15 -6.18 12.71
N LEU A 46 12.38 -5.92 11.42
CA LEU A 46 12.05 -4.67 10.75
C LEU A 46 10.78 -4.79 9.92
N MET A 47 10.09 -3.65 9.78
CA MET A 47 8.90 -3.51 8.96
C MET A 47 9.20 -2.57 7.81
N PHE A 48 9.12 -3.09 6.59
CA PHE A 48 9.39 -2.30 5.39
C PHE A 48 8.12 -1.99 4.61
N ALA A 49 8.11 -0.84 3.96
CA ALA A 49 7.17 -0.53 2.90
C ALA A 49 7.96 -0.27 1.61
N GLY A 50 7.44 -0.74 0.48
CA GLY A 50 8.10 -0.63 -0.81
C GLY A 50 7.17 -0.16 -1.91
N ASN A 51 7.68 0.72 -2.78
CA ASN A 51 6.94 1.25 -3.91
C ASN A 51 7.86 1.55 -5.11
N GLY A 52 7.36 1.25 -6.31
CA GLY A 52 8.03 1.55 -7.57
C GLY A 52 7.46 2.79 -8.26
N ARG A 53 8.34 3.55 -8.92
CA ARG A 53 7.99 4.66 -9.81
C ARG A 53 8.70 4.49 -11.15
N CYS A 54 7.99 4.73 -12.24
CA CYS A 54 8.54 4.72 -13.59
C CYS A 54 8.69 6.13 -14.15
N ASP A 55 9.63 6.30 -15.07
CA ASP A 55 9.88 7.57 -15.78
C ASP A 55 8.75 7.99 -16.73
N SER A 56 7.93 7.05 -17.18
CA SER A 56 6.76 7.30 -18.01
C SER A 56 5.62 6.33 -17.69
N PRO A 57 4.35 6.74 -17.91
CA PRO A 57 3.20 5.87 -17.70
C PRO A 57 3.09 4.81 -18.81
N GLY A 58 2.58 3.64 -18.45
CA GLY A 58 2.31 2.54 -19.40
C GLY A 58 3.52 1.67 -19.68
N GLN A 59 3.47 0.89 -20.76
CA GLN A 59 4.44 -0.16 -21.04
C GLN A 59 5.77 0.34 -21.65
N ASN A 60 5.91 1.65 -21.85
CA ASN A 60 7.06 2.26 -22.55
C ASN A 60 8.11 2.86 -21.61
N ALA A 61 8.01 2.60 -20.31
CA ALA A 61 8.96 3.09 -19.34
C ALA A 61 10.37 2.54 -19.60
N LYS A 62 11.37 3.43 -19.60
CA LYS A 62 12.76 3.07 -19.82
C LYS A 62 13.47 2.78 -18.49
N TYR A 63 13.13 3.56 -17.47
CA TYR A 63 13.67 3.42 -16.12
C TYR A 63 12.57 3.29 -15.07
N GLY A 64 12.77 2.37 -14.14
CA GLY A 64 11.96 2.22 -12.93
C GLY A 64 12.85 2.32 -11.70
N THR A 65 12.45 3.15 -10.74
CA THR A 65 13.09 3.23 -9.44
C THR A 65 12.18 2.58 -8.42
N TYR A 66 12.70 1.60 -7.68
CA TYR A 66 12.04 1.04 -6.51
C TYR A 66 12.67 1.62 -5.26
N SER A 67 11.86 2.05 -4.29
CA SER A 67 12.33 2.58 -3.02
C SER A 67 11.78 1.73 -1.88
N LEU A 68 12.61 1.49 -0.87
CA LEU A 68 12.27 0.73 0.33
C LEU A 68 12.51 1.60 1.57
N ILE A 69 11.49 1.70 2.42
CA ILE A 69 11.50 2.51 3.64
C ILE A 69 11.26 1.61 4.85
N GLU A 70 11.99 1.84 5.94
CA GLU A 70 11.62 1.28 7.25
C GLU A 70 10.48 2.13 7.82
N VAL A 71 9.39 1.48 8.20
CA VAL A 71 8.10 2.13 8.46
C VAL A 71 8.08 2.87 9.81
N THR A 72 8.83 2.38 10.80
CA THR A 72 8.85 2.92 12.17
C THR A 72 9.59 4.24 12.24
N THR A 73 10.81 4.29 11.71
CA THR A 73 11.68 5.47 11.68
C THR A 73 11.44 6.34 10.45
N LYS A 74 10.71 5.83 9.46
CA LYS A 74 10.47 6.50 8.17
C LYS A 74 11.76 6.82 7.43
N THR A 75 12.76 5.96 7.57
CA THR A 75 14.07 6.11 6.92
C THR A 75 14.11 5.32 5.62
N ILE A 76 14.52 5.95 4.53
CA ILE A 76 14.80 5.25 3.27
C ILE A 76 16.04 4.40 3.48
N VAL A 77 15.91 3.10 3.26
CA VAL A 77 16.98 2.13 3.52
C VAL A 77 17.69 1.74 2.24
N ASP A 78 16.93 1.59 1.16
CA ASP A 78 17.51 1.30 -0.14
C ASP A 78 16.63 1.78 -1.29
N PHE A 79 17.24 1.93 -2.45
CA PHE A 79 16.54 2.06 -3.71
C PHE A 79 17.27 1.33 -4.83
N SER A 80 16.51 0.79 -5.77
CA SER A 80 17.04 0.13 -6.95
C SER A 80 16.54 0.81 -8.21
N LEU A 81 17.49 1.28 -9.03
CA LEU A 81 17.23 1.72 -10.40
C LEU A 81 17.32 0.51 -11.34
N VAL A 82 16.26 0.28 -12.11
CA VAL A 82 16.17 -0.80 -13.10
C VAL A 82 15.90 -0.18 -14.46
N GLN A 83 16.76 -0.48 -15.44
CA GLN A 83 16.49 -0.14 -16.83
C GLN A 83 15.74 -1.29 -17.52
N VAL A 84 14.78 -0.96 -18.38
CA VAL A 84 13.95 -1.95 -19.09
C VAL A 84 14.76 -2.97 -19.90
N SER A 85 15.95 -2.60 -20.40
CA SER A 85 16.84 -3.50 -21.14
C SER A 85 17.48 -4.60 -20.28
N GLU A 86 17.46 -4.46 -18.96
CA GLU A 86 17.96 -5.48 -18.02
C GLU A 86 16.92 -6.60 -17.79
N ILE A 87 15.70 -6.41 -18.27
CA ILE A 87 14.56 -7.28 -17.99
C ILE A 87 13.68 -7.46 -19.23
N ALA A 88 12.64 -8.29 -19.12
CA ALA A 88 11.78 -8.60 -20.27
C ALA A 88 10.90 -7.42 -20.73
N ASN A 89 10.36 -6.63 -19.78
CA ASN A 89 9.48 -5.49 -20.06
C ASN A 89 9.33 -4.60 -18.83
N SER A 90 8.80 -3.40 -19.04
CA SER A 90 8.61 -2.36 -18.01
C SER A 90 7.77 -2.81 -16.81
N ASN A 91 6.79 -3.70 -16.99
CA ASN A 91 5.98 -4.21 -15.88
C ASN A 91 6.78 -5.08 -14.89
N CYS A 92 7.93 -5.62 -15.33
CA CYS A 92 8.81 -6.41 -14.48
C CYS A 92 9.77 -5.53 -13.64
N MET A 93 9.88 -4.22 -13.90
CA MET A 93 10.84 -3.34 -13.20
C MET A 93 10.54 -3.25 -11.71
N GLU A 94 9.27 -3.13 -11.33
CA GLU A 94 8.87 -3.04 -9.92
C GLU A 94 9.24 -4.31 -9.15
N LYS A 95 8.98 -5.49 -9.75
CA LYS A 95 9.33 -6.78 -9.16
C LYS A 95 10.85 -6.92 -9.00
N GLU A 96 11.61 -6.58 -10.05
CA GLU A 96 13.06 -6.68 -10.05
C GLU A 96 13.71 -5.70 -9.08
N GLY A 97 13.21 -4.47 -9.01
CA GLY A 97 13.70 -3.47 -8.07
C GLY A 97 13.47 -3.87 -6.62
N LEU A 98 12.29 -4.38 -6.28
CA LEU A 98 12.02 -4.93 -4.94
C LEU A 98 12.94 -6.11 -4.63
N ARG A 99 13.11 -7.05 -5.57
CA ARG A 99 13.97 -8.22 -5.39
C ARG A 99 15.40 -7.81 -5.05
N ARG A 100 15.98 -6.86 -5.80
CA ARG A 100 17.33 -6.32 -5.55
C ARG A 100 17.46 -5.72 -4.14
N CYS A 101 16.46 -4.94 -3.70
CA CYS A 101 16.48 -4.36 -2.36
C CYS A 101 16.41 -5.44 -1.26
N LEU A 102 15.53 -6.43 -1.42
CA LEU A 102 15.40 -7.53 -0.43
C LEU A 102 16.65 -8.40 -0.38
N ASP A 103 17.24 -8.74 -1.53
CA ASP A 103 18.46 -9.54 -1.60
C ASP A 103 19.64 -8.81 -0.94
N MET A 104 19.73 -7.48 -1.09
CA MET A 104 20.74 -6.67 -0.42
C MET A 104 20.57 -6.72 1.11
N LEU A 105 19.35 -6.51 1.62
CA LEU A 105 19.07 -6.56 3.06
C LEU A 105 19.37 -7.94 3.67
N GLU A 106 19.04 -9.01 2.95
CA GLU A 106 19.34 -10.37 3.37
C GLU A 106 20.85 -10.65 3.39
N GLN A 107 21.59 -10.15 2.39
CA GLN A 107 23.05 -10.27 2.34
C GLN A 107 23.74 -9.49 3.47
N ASP A 108 23.18 -8.34 3.86
CA ASP A 108 23.66 -7.56 5.01
C ASP A 108 23.28 -8.21 6.37
N GLY A 109 22.31 -9.14 6.36
CA GLY A 109 21.87 -9.87 7.56
C GLY A 109 20.73 -9.22 8.32
N GLN A 110 19.96 -8.34 7.68
CA GLN A 110 18.81 -7.68 8.29
C GLN A 110 17.62 -8.64 8.44
N LEU A 111 16.90 -8.52 9.55
CA LEU A 111 15.73 -9.35 9.84
C LEU A 111 14.45 -8.67 9.35
N ILE A 112 13.86 -9.18 8.27
CA ILE A 112 12.64 -8.64 7.68
C ILE A 112 11.42 -9.38 8.24
N ASP A 113 10.65 -8.76 9.15
CA ASP A 113 9.41 -9.37 9.67
C ASP A 113 8.24 -9.15 8.71
N MET A 114 8.09 -7.93 8.21
CA MET A 114 6.91 -7.54 7.44
C MET A 114 7.28 -6.64 6.26
N LEU A 115 6.55 -6.82 5.16
CA LEU A 115 6.67 -6.01 3.95
C LEU A 115 5.30 -5.54 3.47
N ALA A 116 5.11 -4.24 3.36
CA ALA A 116 3.94 -3.63 2.73
C ALA A 116 4.24 -3.22 1.29
N THR A 117 3.38 -3.61 0.35
CA THR A 117 3.47 -3.18 -1.05
C THR A 117 2.10 -2.81 -1.61
N HIS A 118 2.09 -2.24 -2.81
CA HIS A 118 0.88 -2.16 -3.62
C HIS A 118 0.38 -3.55 -4.05
N ARG A 119 -0.84 -3.60 -4.59
CA ARG A 119 -1.51 -4.83 -5.07
C ARG A 119 -1.02 -5.28 -6.44
N HIS A 120 0.30 -5.31 -6.65
CA HIS A 120 0.89 -5.80 -7.89
C HIS A 120 1.02 -7.33 -7.87
N VAL A 121 0.38 -8.00 -8.83
CA VAL A 121 0.24 -9.48 -8.85
C VAL A 121 1.59 -10.18 -8.90
N GLN A 122 2.53 -9.66 -9.71
CA GLN A 122 3.84 -10.30 -9.86
C GLN A 122 4.71 -10.13 -8.60
N VAL A 123 4.61 -8.98 -7.92
CA VAL A 123 5.29 -8.74 -6.64
C VAL A 123 4.73 -9.69 -5.58
N ALA A 124 3.40 -9.75 -5.45
CA ALA A 124 2.75 -10.64 -4.48
C ALA A 124 3.06 -12.12 -4.73
N ALA A 125 3.22 -12.54 -5.99
CA ALA A 125 3.64 -13.89 -6.34
C ALA A 125 5.11 -14.14 -5.96
N MET A 126 6.01 -13.21 -6.28
CA MET A 126 7.43 -13.31 -5.96
C MET A 126 7.67 -13.37 -4.44
N VAL A 127 7.06 -12.48 -3.65
CA VAL A 127 7.22 -12.51 -2.19
C VAL A 127 6.69 -13.82 -1.61
N ARG A 128 5.55 -14.33 -2.12
CA ARG A 128 4.99 -15.59 -1.65
C ARG A 128 5.86 -16.80 -1.96
N ASN A 129 6.47 -16.84 -3.15
CA ASN A 129 7.22 -18.01 -3.62
C ASN A 129 8.67 -17.98 -3.13
N ASP A 130 9.29 -16.80 -3.12
CA ASP A 130 10.74 -16.66 -2.97
C ASP A 130 11.11 -16.16 -1.56
N LYS A 131 10.19 -15.48 -0.86
CA LYS A 131 10.42 -14.80 0.43
C LYS A 131 9.43 -15.24 1.51
N THR A 132 9.31 -16.56 1.70
CA THR A 132 8.29 -17.21 2.56
C THR A 132 8.32 -16.79 4.03
N ASN A 133 9.46 -16.31 4.53
CA ASN A 133 9.62 -15.85 5.91
C ASN A 133 9.08 -14.43 6.14
N ILE A 134 8.80 -13.67 5.08
CA ILE A 134 8.32 -12.29 5.17
C ILE A 134 6.80 -12.26 5.23
N LYS A 135 6.24 -11.59 6.25
CA LYS A 135 4.79 -11.32 6.30
C LYS A 135 4.45 -10.24 5.27
N HIS A 136 3.94 -10.66 4.12
CA HIS A 136 3.50 -9.73 3.09
C HIS A 136 2.14 -9.11 3.42
N ARG A 137 2.03 -7.78 3.26
CA ARG A 137 0.81 -6.99 3.45
C ARG A 137 0.56 -6.08 2.26
N PHE A 138 -0.70 -5.82 1.99
CA PHE A 138 -1.09 -4.83 1.00
C PHE A 138 -1.35 -3.49 1.67
N ASP A 139 -0.97 -2.42 0.98
CA ASP A 139 -1.33 -1.07 1.37
C ASP A 139 -2.87 -0.92 1.51
N PRO A 140 -3.35 -0.56 2.71
CA PRO A 140 -4.78 -0.36 2.97
C PRO A 140 -5.43 0.71 2.08
N TRP A 141 -4.68 1.73 1.64
CA TRP A 141 -5.25 2.81 0.82
C TRP A 141 -5.78 2.28 -0.51
N HIS A 142 -5.01 1.43 -1.20
CA HIS A 142 -5.46 0.79 -2.44
C HIS A 142 -6.67 -0.12 -2.22
N LEU A 143 -6.77 -0.76 -1.05
CA LEU A 143 -7.94 -1.57 -0.70
C LEU A 143 -9.18 -0.70 -0.55
N ALA A 144 -9.09 0.40 0.20
CA ALA A 144 -10.17 1.37 0.38
C ALA A 144 -10.61 1.98 -0.96
N LYS A 145 -9.65 2.31 -1.84
CA LYS A 145 -9.92 2.82 -3.19
C LYS A 145 -10.66 1.79 -4.05
N SER A 146 -10.21 0.53 -4.04
CA SER A 146 -10.88 -0.56 -4.77
C SER A 146 -12.29 -0.81 -4.24
N LEU A 147 -12.47 -0.84 -2.91
CA LEU A 147 -13.78 -0.97 -2.27
C LEU A 147 -14.72 0.15 -2.69
N ARG A 148 -14.27 1.41 -2.62
CA ARG A 148 -15.07 2.57 -3.01
C ARG A 148 -15.52 2.45 -4.48
N LYS A 149 -14.65 1.99 -5.36
CA LYS A 149 -14.99 1.75 -6.78
C LYS A 149 -16.09 0.68 -6.92
N ASP A 150 -15.98 -0.44 -6.22
CA ASP A 150 -16.98 -1.52 -6.25
C ASP A 150 -18.33 -1.03 -5.69
N LEU A 151 -18.32 -0.24 -4.61
CA LEU A 151 -19.54 0.36 -4.03
C LEU A 151 -20.20 1.39 -4.96
N VAL A 152 -19.41 2.24 -5.62
CA VAL A 152 -19.93 3.20 -6.62
C VAL A 152 -20.52 2.46 -7.82
N ALA A 153 -19.91 1.35 -8.25
CA ALA A 153 -20.47 0.52 -9.31
C ALA A 153 -21.81 -0.10 -8.88
N ALA A 154 -21.89 -0.62 -7.66
CA ALA A 154 -23.12 -1.16 -7.10
C ALA A 154 -24.24 -0.10 -6.99
N SER A 155 -23.89 1.13 -6.59
CA SER A 155 -24.87 2.21 -6.40
C SER A 155 -25.48 2.75 -7.70
N LYS A 156 -24.86 2.48 -8.86
CA LYS A 156 -25.37 2.88 -10.18
C LYS A 156 -26.57 2.05 -10.64
N LYS A 157 -26.86 0.91 -10.01
CA LYS A 157 -28.08 0.14 -10.29
C LYS A 157 -29.30 0.96 -9.84
N LYS A 158 -30.37 0.99 -10.66
CA LYS A 158 -31.57 1.84 -10.44
C LYS A 158 -32.15 1.76 -9.03
N GLU A 159 -32.15 0.56 -8.44
CA GLU A 159 -32.71 0.26 -7.13
C GLU A 159 -31.71 0.43 -5.96
N CYS A 160 -30.47 0.82 -6.26
CA CYS A 160 -29.37 0.90 -5.29
C CYS A 160 -28.87 2.33 -5.05
N SER A 161 -29.61 3.36 -5.49
CA SER A 161 -29.20 4.77 -5.39
C SER A 161 -28.94 5.22 -3.95
N TYR A 162 -29.71 4.71 -2.98
CA TYR A 162 -29.53 5.02 -1.55
C TYR A 162 -28.17 4.60 -0.98
N LEU A 163 -27.49 3.64 -1.64
CA LEU A 163 -26.14 3.19 -1.25
C LEU A 163 -25.11 4.33 -1.28
N VAL A 164 -25.28 5.31 -2.18
CA VAL A 164 -24.36 6.45 -2.33
C VAL A 164 -24.12 7.18 -1.01
N SER A 165 -25.18 7.35 -0.22
CA SER A 165 -25.10 8.02 1.09
C SER A 165 -24.16 7.30 2.07
N TRP A 166 -23.97 5.99 1.94
CA TRP A 166 -23.17 5.17 2.84
C TRP A 166 -21.71 4.97 2.41
N ILE A 167 -21.38 5.16 1.13
CA ILE A 167 -20.07 4.80 0.55
C ILE A 167 -18.90 5.35 1.36
N ALA A 168 -18.94 6.64 1.71
CA ALA A 168 -17.86 7.27 2.49
C ALA A 168 -17.70 6.63 3.88
N SER A 169 -18.80 6.41 4.59
CA SER A 169 -18.77 5.81 5.93
C SER A 169 -18.32 4.35 5.90
N VAL A 170 -18.80 3.55 4.95
CA VAL A 170 -18.37 2.16 4.78
C VAL A 170 -16.88 2.09 4.42
N THR A 171 -16.41 2.96 3.53
CA THR A 171 -14.99 3.00 3.15
C THR A 171 -14.11 3.39 4.33
N ASN A 172 -14.51 4.40 5.11
CA ASN A 172 -13.77 4.84 6.29
C ASN A 172 -13.82 3.81 7.43
N ASN A 173 -14.87 2.99 7.50
CA ASN A 173 -14.99 1.95 8.51
C ASN A 173 -13.88 0.89 8.42
N LEU A 174 -13.25 0.70 7.25
CA LEU A 174 -12.08 -0.19 7.12
C LEU A 174 -10.98 0.16 8.13
N TRP A 175 -10.62 1.43 8.21
CA TRP A 175 -9.59 1.92 9.13
C TRP A 175 -10.00 1.74 10.59
N ARG A 176 -11.27 1.99 10.91
CA ARG A 176 -11.80 1.81 12.26
C ARG A 176 -11.81 0.34 12.67
N CYS A 177 -12.14 -0.57 11.74
CA CYS A 177 -12.09 -2.00 11.98
C CYS A 177 -10.67 -2.41 12.34
N ALA A 178 -9.68 -2.05 11.51
CA ALA A 178 -8.29 -2.32 11.82
C ALA A 178 -7.89 -1.72 13.18
N ALA A 179 -8.22 -0.45 13.43
CA ALA A 179 -7.72 0.35 14.57
C ALA A 179 -8.20 -0.16 15.92
N THR A 180 -9.36 -0.79 15.92
CA THR A 180 -10.01 -1.24 17.16
C THR A 180 -9.92 -2.75 17.33
N SER A 181 -9.20 -3.46 16.47
CA SER A 181 -9.11 -4.93 16.52
C SER A 181 -7.87 -5.44 17.23
N ASP A 182 -6.98 -4.58 17.75
CA ASP A 182 -5.81 -4.97 18.56
C ASP A 182 -5.00 -6.15 17.96
N ARG A 183 -4.73 -6.12 16.65
CA ARG A 183 -4.03 -7.18 15.90
C ARG A 183 -4.78 -8.53 15.79
N ASP A 184 -6.04 -8.61 16.24
CA ASP A 184 -6.92 -9.76 16.07
C ASP A 184 -7.60 -9.75 14.69
N GLN A 185 -7.12 -10.64 13.82
CA GLN A 185 -7.60 -10.79 12.45
C GLN A 185 -9.06 -11.27 12.36
N PRO A 186 -9.49 -12.35 13.07
CA PRO A 186 -10.90 -12.72 13.18
C PRO A 186 -11.81 -11.57 13.65
N LEU A 187 -11.43 -10.85 14.70
CA LEU A 187 -12.21 -9.71 15.21
C LEU A 187 -12.36 -8.62 14.15
N CYS A 188 -11.28 -8.30 13.42
CA CYS A 188 -11.33 -7.32 12.34
C CYS A 188 -12.27 -7.74 11.21
N GLN A 189 -12.32 -9.03 10.86
CA GLN A 189 -13.28 -9.52 9.88
C GLN A 189 -14.72 -9.38 10.37
N GLU A 190 -15.02 -9.72 11.62
CA GLU A 190 -16.38 -9.59 12.16
C GLU A 190 -16.81 -8.13 12.27
N LYS A 191 -15.93 -7.25 12.75
CA LYS A 191 -16.13 -5.79 12.74
C LYS A 191 -16.41 -5.28 11.33
N TRP A 192 -15.65 -5.74 10.34
CA TRP A 192 -15.88 -5.37 8.95
C TRP A 192 -17.24 -5.86 8.43
N LYS A 193 -17.57 -7.14 8.64
CA LYS A 193 -18.85 -7.72 8.20
C LYS A 193 -20.05 -7.06 8.88
N SER A 194 -19.88 -6.59 10.12
CA SER A 194 -20.96 -5.99 10.91
C SER A 194 -21.55 -4.72 10.33
N VAL A 195 -20.81 -4.02 9.45
CA VAL A 195 -21.31 -2.82 8.77
C VAL A 195 -22.62 -3.11 8.01
N VAL A 196 -22.82 -4.34 7.55
CA VAL A 196 -24.05 -4.78 6.86
C VAL A 196 -25.28 -4.75 7.77
N TYR A 197 -25.12 -4.97 9.08
CA TYR A 197 -26.19 -4.83 10.07
C TYR A 197 -26.37 -3.36 10.46
N HIS A 198 -25.26 -2.64 10.70
CA HIS A 198 -25.28 -1.24 11.07
C HIS A 198 -26.04 -0.36 10.06
N VAL A 199 -25.80 -0.55 8.75
CA VAL A 199 -26.52 0.23 7.72
C VAL A 199 -28.02 -0.06 7.69
N ALA A 200 -28.46 -1.22 8.20
CA ALA A 200 -29.86 -1.61 8.30
C ALA A 200 -30.53 -1.11 9.59
N GLY A 201 -29.81 -0.34 10.42
CA GLY A 201 -30.28 0.12 11.72
C GLY A 201 -30.25 -0.96 12.81
N ILE A 202 -29.58 -2.08 12.55
CA ILE A 202 -29.42 -3.18 13.50
C ILE A 202 -28.08 -3.01 14.20
N HIS A 203 -28.13 -2.74 15.50
CA HIS A 203 -26.96 -2.42 16.31
C HIS A 203 -26.50 -3.57 17.22
N GLU A 204 -27.26 -4.67 17.26
CA GLU A 204 -26.95 -5.89 17.98
C GLU A 204 -27.25 -7.11 17.10
N TRP A 205 -26.42 -8.14 17.15
CA TRP A 205 -26.55 -9.37 16.36
C TRP A 205 -25.88 -10.55 17.07
N SER A 206 -26.44 -11.75 16.87
CA SER A 206 -25.97 -13.00 17.50
C SER A 206 -25.16 -13.90 16.56
N THR A 207 -24.98 -13.50 15.29
CA THR A 207 -24.37 -14.34 14.25
C THR A 207 -22.84 -14.42 14.32
N PHE A 208 -22.21 -13.56 15.12
CA PHE A 208 -20.75 -13.41 15.22
C PHE A 208 -20.28 -13.81 16.62
N GLN A 209 -19.05 -14.31 16.73
CA GLN A 209 -18.52 -14.86 17.98
C GLN A 209 -17.81 -13.82 18.84
N LEU A 210 -17.11 -12.87 18.22
CA LEU A 210 -16.21 -11.92 18.89
C LEU A 210 -16.78 -10.50 18.91
N PHE A 211 -17.66 -10.16 17.95
CA PHE A 211 -18.23 -8.82 17.83
C PHE A 211 -19.75 -8.88 17.65
N SER A 212 -20.52 -8.55 18.69
CA SER A 212 -21.99 -8.71 18.72
C SER A 212 -22.79 -7.40 18.72
N ALA A 213 -22.14 -6.24 18.93
CA ALA A 213 -22.83 -4.96 18.98
C ALA A 213 -21.98 -3.79 18.49
N CYS A 214 -22.63 -2.73 18.00
CA CYS A 214 -21.96 -1.49 17.60
C CYS A 214 -21.26 -0.81 18.79
N GLN A 215 -20.00 -0.41 18.60
CA GLN A 215 -19.22 0.35 19.59
C GLN A 215 -19.43 1.86 19.42
N HIS A 216 -20.67 2.34 19.53
CA HIS A 216 -20.98 3.77 19.57
C HIS A 216 -22.24 4.03 20.39
N GLU A 217 -22.31 5.20 21.02
CA GLU A 217 -23.54 5.72 21.62
C GLU A 217 -24.60 6.01 20.55
N GLU A 218 -25.84 6.26 20.97
CA GLU A 218 -26.90 6.64 20.03
C GLU A 218 -26.48 7.83 19.17
N LEU A 219 -26.58 7.64 17.85
CA LEU A 219 -26.25 8.68 16.89
C LEU A 219 -27.27 9.81 17.01
N LYS A 220 -26.80 11.04 17.22
CA LYS A 220 -27.62 12.24 17.24
C LYS A 220 -28.34 12.41 15.90
N ASN A 221 -29.50 13.07 15.91
CA ASN A 221 -30.28 13.33 14.70
C ASN A 221 -29.44 13.96 13.57
N GLU A 222 -28.51 14.86 13.90
CA GLU A 222 -27.59 15.47 12.93
C GLU A 222 -26.67 14.47 12.24
N GLN A 223 -26.21 13.44 12.95
CA GLN A 223 -25.38 12.36 12.39
C GLN A 223 -26.21 11.41 11.50
N ARG A 224 -27.52 11.33 11.75
CA ARG A 224 -28.49 10.52 10.98
C ARG A 224 -29.08 11.24 9.78
N ARG A 225 -29.15 12.57 9.78
CA ARG A 225 -29.87 13.41 8.79
C ARG A 225 -29.59 13.07 7.32
N ASN A 226 -28.39 12.58 7.01
CA ASN A 226 -27.96 12.28 5.64
C ASN A 226 -27.85 10.78 5.33
N LYS A 227 -28.33 9.90 6.22
CA LYS A 227 -28.19 8.44 6.10
C LYS A 227 -29.56 7.77 6.05
N VAL A 228 -29.92 7.25 4.89
CA VAL A 228 -31.12 6.41 4.74
C VAL A 228 -30.73 4.99 5.14
N CYS A 229 -31.43 4.43 6.13
CA CYS A 229 -31.21 3.02 6.50
C CYS A 229 -31.48 2.13 5.29
N LEU A 230 -30.68 1.07 5.12
CA LEU A 230 -30.81 0.09 4.05
C LEU A 230 -31.39 -1.19 4.67
N PRO A 231 -32.72 -1.40 4.67
CA PRO A 231 -33.31 -2.53 5.37
C PRO A 231 -32.87 -3.86 4.75
N ILE A 232 -32.76 -4.90 5.59
CA ILE A 232 -32.39 -6.24 5.13
C ILE A 232 -33.36 -6.71 4.05
N GLY A 233 -32.81 -7.28 2.97
CA GLY A 233 -33.58 -7.82 1.84
C GLY A 233 -33.85 -6.82 0.72
N TYR A 234 -33.61 -5.52 0.94
CA TYR A 234 -33.73 -4.53 -0.13
C TYR A 234 -32.56 -4.62 -1.12
N PRO A 235 -32.76 -4.28 -2.41
CA PRO A 235 -31.71 -4.37 -3.43
C PRO A 235 -30.39 -3.68 -3.05
N ALA A 236 -30.47 -2.48 -2.46
CA ALA A 236 -29.30 -1.72 -2.01
C ALA A 236 -28.53 -2.41 -0.87
N HIS A 237 -29.23 -3.05 0.07
CA HIS A 237 -28.63 -3.80 1.18
C HIS A 237 -27.93 -5.06 0.66
N SER A 238 -28.61 -5.83 -0.20
CA SER A 238 -28.05 -7.02 -0.84
C SER A 238 -26.80 -6.67 -1.65
N ALA A 239 -26.83 -5.59 -2.44
CA ALA A 239 -25.67 -5.13 -3.21
C ALA A 239 -24.49 -4.71 -2.32
N LEU A 240 -24.74 -4.02 -1.19
CA LEU A 240 -23.70 -3.72 -0.21
C LEU A 240 -23.10 -5.02 0.36
N LYS A 241 -23.94 -5.96 0.77
CA LYS A 241 -23.53 -7.24 1.36
C LYS A 241 -22.65 -8.04 0.40
N GLU A 242 -23.01 -8.11 -0.88
CA GLU A 242 -22.20 -8.77 -1.92
C GLU A 242 -20.80 -8.18 -2.04
N VAL A 243 -20.66 -6.86 -1.93
CA VAL A 243 -19.37 -6.18 -1.96
C VAL A 243 -18.58 -6.41 -0.67
N VAL A 244 -19.21 -6.19 0.49
CA VAL A 244 -18.56 -6.22 1.81
C VAL A 244 -18.15 -7.64 2.21
N TRP A 245 -18.94 -8.66 1.87
CA TRP A 245 -18.65 -10.07 2.22
C TRP A 245 -17.91 -10.83 1.11
N LYS A 246 -17.47 -10.15 0.04
CA LYS A 246 -16.69 -10.76 -1.04
C LYS A 246 -15.45 -11.45 -0.48
N ALA A 247 -15.31 -12.75 -0.72
CA ALA A 247 -14.24 -13.58 -0.13
C ALA A 247 -12.83 -13.01 -0.36
N LYS A 248 -12.55 -12.49 -1.56
CA LYS A 248 -11.28 -11.83 -1.89
C LYS A 248 -11.02 -10.60 -1.02
N LEU A 249 -12.06 -9.78 -0.78
CA LEU A 249 -11.95 -8.60 0.08
C LEU A 249 -11.69 -9.01 1.53
N LEU A 250 -12.42 -9.99 2.05
CA LEU A 250 -12.24 -10.47 3.43
C LEU A 250 -10.82 -10.99 3.69
N LYS A 251 -10.23 -11.69 2.71
CA LYS A 251 -8.82 -12.12 2.78
C LYS A 251 -7.85 -10.95 2.91
N ASP A 252 -8.15 -9.82 2.28
CA ASP A 252 -7.33 -8.61 2.33
C ASP A 252 -7.64 -7.71 3.54
N VAL A 253 -8.83 -7.83 4.15
CA VAL A 253 -9.22 -7.05 5.35
C VAL A 253 -8.55 -7.57 6.61
N SER A 254 -8.47 -8.89 6.78
CA SER A 254 -7.87 -9.50 7.99
C SER A 254 -6.47 -8.96 8.30
N PRO A 255 -5.55 -8.88 7.32
CA PRO A 255 -4.19 -8.41 7.57
C PRO A 255 -4.06 -6.90 7.82
N LEU A 256 -5.14 -6.10 7.71
CA LEU A 256 -5.11 -4.66 7.96
C LEU A 256 -4.77 -4.31 9.41
N VAL A 257 -5.02 -5.24 10.34
CA VAL A 257 -4.75 -5.06 11.77
C VAL A 257 -3.28 -4.81 12.09
N ASP A 258 -2.38 -5.13 11.16
CA ASP A 258 -0.94 -4.88 11.28
C ASP A 258 -0.54 -3.42 11.02
N PHE A 259 -1.44 -2.59 10.48
CA PHE A 259 -1.27 -1.14 10.31
C PHE A 259 -0.05 -0.66 9.52
N ILE A 260 0.46 -1.50 8.63
CA ILE A 260 1.57 -1.14 7.74
C ILE A 260 1.03 -0.55 6.42
N GLN A 261 1.60 0.56 5.95
CA GLN A 261 1.16 1.26 4.74
C GLN A 261 2.33 1.91 3.98
N THR A 262 2.13 2.17 2.69
CA THR A 262 3.14 2.77 1.79
C THR A 262 3.06 4.30 1.72
N GLY A 263 2.17 4.95 2.48
CA GLY A 263 1.93 6.40 2.38
C GLY A 263 3.18 7.28 2.61
N CYS A 264 4.14 6.84 3.42
CA CYS A 264 5.40 7.59 3.59
C CYS A 264 6.23 7.65 2.31
N LEU A 265 6.17 6.63 1.45
CA LEU A 265 6.83 6.62 0.15
C LEU A 265 6.14 7.54 -0.87
N GLU A 266 4.82 7.70 -0.78
CA GLU A 266 4.11 8.65 -1.65
C GLU A 266 4.57 10.10 -1.40
N VAL A 267 4.79 10.47 -0.13
CA VAL A 267 5.34 11.78 0.24
C VAL A 267 6.79 11.92 -0.23
N PHE A 268 7.61 10.86 -0.12
CA PHE A 268 8.98 10.89 -0.59
C PHE A 268 9.10 11.01 -2.12
N HIS A 269 8.16 10.42 -2.86
CA HIS A 269 8.12 10.49 -4.32
C HIS A 269 7.43 11.77 -4.86
N GLY A 270 6.61 12.43 -4.05
CA GLY A 270 5.85 13.63 -4.41
C GLY A 270 6.70 14.88 -4.53
#